data_AF-I2NJT4-F1
#
_entry.id   AF-I2NJT4-F1
#
_cell.length_a   1.000
_cell.length_b   1.000
_cell.length_c   1.000
_cell.angle_alpha   90.00
_cell.angle_beta   90.00
_cell.angle_gamma   90.00
#
_symmetry.space_group_name_H-M   'P 1'
#
loop_
_entity.id
_entity.type
_entity.pdbx_description
1 polymer ?
#
loop_
_entity_poly.entity_id
_entity_poly.type
_entity_poly.pdbx_seq_one_letter_code
_entity_poly.pdbx_strand_id
1 'polypeptide(L)' 'MKKLLTTLFALSAVSVAVAKEVNVKFLGTSDVHGRIVPWSYGADIEDKSGSYAQQLM' A
#
# COMPACT_ATOMS: atom_id res chain seq x y z
N MET A 1 -14.28 -10.39 -43.52
CA MET A 1 -14.33 -9.26 -42.55
C MET A 1 -14.96 -9.64 -41.21
N LYS A 2 -16.18 -10.21 -41.15
CA LYS A 2 -16.86 -10.57 -39.89
C LYS A 2 -16.06 -11.50 -38.96
N LYS A 3 -15.37 -12.50 -39.53
CA LYS A 3 -14.53 -13.46 -38.79
C LYS A 3 -13.34 -12.81 -38.07
N LEU A 4 -12.74 -11.80 -38.70
CA LEU A 4 -11.60 -11.06 -38.15
C LEU A 4 -12.01 -10.22 -36.93
N LEU A 5 -13.21 -9.61 -36.99
CA LEU A 5 -13.75 -8.80 -35.91
C LEU A 5 -14.11 -9.67 -34.69
N THR A 6 -14.70 -10.85 -34.92
CA THR A 6 -14.99 -11.81 -33.84
C THR A 6 -13.74 -12.36 -33.18
N THR A 7 -12.68 -12.64 -33.95
CA THR A 7 -11.39 -13.09 -33.37
C THR A 7 -10.71 -11.98 -32.56
N LEU A 8 -10.79 -10.73 -33.01
CA LEU A 8 -10.20 -9.61 -32.29
C LEU A 8 -10.93 -9.34 -30.96
N PHE A 9 -12.27 -9.44 -30.99
CA PHE A 9 -13.09 -9.29 -29.80
C PHE A 9 -12.84 -10.43 -28.79
N ALA A 10 -12.75 -11.68 -29.25
CA ALA A 10 -12.40 -12.82 -28.41
C ALA A 10 -11.01 -12.68 -27.76
N LEU A 11 -10.02 -12.20 -28.51
CA LEU A 11 -8.65 -11.98 -28.01
C LEU A 11 -8.60 -10.88 -26.94
N SER A 12 -9.42 -9.83 -27.07
CA SER A 12 -9.55 -8.75 -26.08
C SER A 12 -10.20 -9.20 -24.76
N ALA A 13 -11.09 -10.19 -24.80
CA ALA A 13 -11.71 -10.75 -23.60
C ALA A 13 -10.72 -11.64 -22.81
N VAL A 14 -9.84 -12.36 -23.51
CA VAL A 14 -8.80 -13.19 -22.90
C VAL A 14 -7.79 -12.36 -22.12
N SER A 15 -7.42 -11.16 -22.61
CA SER A 15 -6.47 -10.29 -21.90
C SER A 15 -6.97 -9.80 -20.53
N VAL A 16 -8.28 -9.67 -20.33
CA VAL A 16 -8.87 -9.29 -19.03
C VAL A 16 -8.97 -10.50 -18.10
N ALA A 17 -9.29 -11.68 -18.66
CA ALA A 17 -9.39 -12.92 -17.89
C ALA A 17 -8.04 -13.46 -17.37
N VAL A 18 -6.93 -13.06 -18.00
CA VAL A 18 -5.55 -13.49 -17.65
C VAL A 18 -4.78 -12.42 -16.88
N ALA A 19 -5.40 -11.27 -16.57
CA ALA A 19 -4.76 -10.23 -15.78
C ALA A 19 -4.46 -10.73 -14.36
N LYS A 20 -3.17 -10.88 -14.04
CA LYS A 20 -2.71 -11.29 -12.72
C LYS A 20 -2.95 -10.16 -11.72
N GLU A 21 -3.59 -10.46 -10.60
CA GLU A 21 -3.72 -9.52 -9.50
C GLU A 21 -2.33 -9.19 -8.92
N VAL A 22 -2.01 -7.89 -8.84
CA VAL A 22 -0.77 -7.40 -8.25
C VAL A 22 -1.14 -6.52 -7.06
N ASN A 23 -0.78 -6.97 -5.86
CA ASN A 23 -1.00 -6.20 -4.63
C ASN A 23 0.23 -5.34 -4.36
N VAL A 24 0.09 -4.02 -4.52
CA VAL A 24 1.12 -3.03 -4.20
C VAL A 24 0.68 -2.24 -2.97
N LYS A 25 1.52 -2.23 -1.93
CA LYS A 25 1.28 -1.46 -0.71
C LYS A 25 2.39 -0.43 -0.52
N PHE A 26 2.01 0.84 -0.47
CA PHE A 26 2.90 1.93 -0.09
C PHE A 26 2.71 2.22 1.40
N LEU A 27 3.82 2.26 2.12
CA LEU A 27 3.89 2.73 3.50
C LEU A 27 4.82 3.93 3.51
N GLY A 28 4.46 4.97 4.24
CA GLY A 28 5.24 6.19 4.35
C GLY A 28 4.95 6.89 5.65
N THR A 29 5.98 7.51 6.21
CA THR A 29 5.89 8.32 7.42
C THR A 29 6.50 9.67 7.12
N SER A 30 5.89 10.75 7.58
CA SER A 30 6.51 12.07 7.58
C SER A 30 6.62 12.56 9.03
N ASP A 31 7.51 13.53 9.25
CA ASP A 31 7.47 14.34 10.47
C ASP A 31 7.61 13.56 11.80
N VAL A 32 8.39 12.47 11.80
CA VAL A 32 8.65 11.69 13.03
C VAL A 32 9.33 12.51 14.12
N HIS A 33 10.15 13.51 13.75
CA HIS A 33 10.73 14.51 14.67
C HIS A 33 11.31 13.93 15.97
N GLY A 34 12.06 12.83 15.88
CA GLY A 34 12.70 12.20 17.04
C GLY A 34 11.76 11.40 17.96
N ARG A 35 10.49 11.22 17.59
CA ARG A 35 9.54 10.33 18.30
C ARG A 35 9.79 8.87 17.96
N ILE A 36 10.94 8.35 18.41
CA ILE A 36 11.39 6.99 18.09
C ILE A 36 10.61 5.94 18.88
N VAL A 37 10.42 6.16 20.19
CA VAL A 37 9.70 5.28 21.12
C VAL A 37 8.47 5.99 21.71
N PRO A 38 7.47 5.29 22.26
CA PRO A 38 6.26 5.90 22.84
C PRO A 38 6.54 6.54 24.20
N TRP A 39 7.39 7.58 24.22
CA TRP A 39 7.84 8.25 25.43
C TRP A 39 7.86 9.76 25.26
N SER A 40 7.33 10.47 26.25
CA SER A 40 7.48 11.92 26.37
C SER A 40 8.69 12.22 27.25
N TYR A 41 9.83 12.56 26.63
CA TYR A 41 11.06 12.90 27.35
C TYR A 41 10.93 14.14 28.25
N GLY A 42 10.08 15.10 27.88
CA GLY A 42 9.89 16.33 28.66
C GLY A 42 9.07 16.12 29.94
N ALA A 43 8.18 15.14 29.94
CA ALA A 43 7.34 14.81 31.09
C ALA A 43 7.80 13.54 31.82
N ASP A 44 8.76 12.81 31.25
CA ASP A 44 9.27 11.51 31.69
C ASP A 44 8.16 10.49 31.97
N ILE A 45 7.24 10.37 31.01
CA ILE A 45 6.12 9.42 31.07
C ILE A 45 5.91 8.75 29.72
N GLU A 46 5.22 7.61 29.74
CA GLU A 46 4.78 6.93 28.53
C GLU A 46 3.80 7.80 27.74
N ASP A 47 4.01 7.90 26.42
CA ASP A 47 3.14 8.62 25.49
C ASP A 47 2.86 7.75 24.26
N LYS A 48 1.67 7.12 24.26
CA LYS A 48 1.20 6.23 23.19
C LYS A 48 0.46 6.94 22.07
N SER A 49 0.43 8.29 22.04
CA SER A 49 -0.25 9.06 20.98
C SER A 49 0.36 8.85 19.59
N GLY A 50 1.58 8.31 19.51
CA GLY A 50 2.22 7.87 18.28
C GLY A 50 3.73 7.98 18.34
N SER A 51 4.42 6.96 17.82
CA SER A 51 5.87 6.90 17.68
C SER A 51 6.26 5.95 16.56
N TYR A 52 7.49 6.06 16.07
CA TYR A 52 8.00 5.21 15.01
C TYR A 52 7.98 3.72 15.41
N ALA A 53 8.36 3.39 16.65
CA ALA A 53 8.33 2.03 17.15
C ALA A 53 6.92 1.43 17.18
N GLN A 54 5.88 2.24 17.39
CA GLN A 54 4.49 1.77 17.37
C GLN A 54 3.97 1.48 15.96
N GLN A 55 4.52 2.10 14.91
CA GLN A 55 4.12 1.86 13.52
C GLN A 55 4.75 0.59 12.93
N LEU A 56 5.81 0.08 13.57
CA LEU A 56 6.52 -1.14 13.16
C LEU A 56 6.00 -2.42 13.84
N MET A 57 5.03 -2.30 14.75
CA MET A 57 4.36 -3.40 15.44
C MET A 57 2.96 -3.63 14.89
#